data_AF-A0A381S0F8-F1
#
_entry.id   AF-A0A381S0F8-F1
#
_cell.length_a   1.000
_cell.length_b   1.000
_cell.length_c   1.000
_cell.angle_alpha   90.00
_cell.angle_beta   90.00
_cell.angle_gamma   90.00
#
_symmetry.space_group_name_H-M   'P 1'
#
loop_
_entity.id
_entity.type
_entity.pdbx_description
1 polymer ?
#
loop_
_entity_poly.entity_id
_entity_poly.type
_entity_poly.pdbx_seq_one_letter_code
_entity_poly.pdbx_strand_id
1 'polypeptide(L)'
;MKFKVIAVSEPDFKSWLQVQSNPALESSDPLVQEGAGVFKSAGCTGCHATKTVVNKGSKGRVGPNLAHVASRRNLAAGMLRNSDENGSVNDALLQKNLRTWLQDPNEVKPGNLMSSGAQVYTDPDKKLTEEQISQLVHYLSSLK
;
A
#
# COMPACT_ATOMS: atom_id res chain seq x y z
N MET A 1 11.52 -1.03 -13.72
CA MET A 1 11.37 -1.14 -12.25
C MET A 1 12.23 -0.07 -11.60
N LYS A 2 11.70 0.79 -10.71
CA LYS A 2 12.47 1.85 -10.04
C LYS A 2 12.44 1.65 -8.52
N PHE A 3 13.36 2.30 -7.81
CA PHE A 3 13.33 2.46 -6.35
C PHE A 3 14.05 3.76 -5.96
N LYS A 4 13.96 4.14 -4.69
CA LYS A 4 14.63 5.32 -4.14
C LYS A 4 15.44 4.90 -2.91
N VAL A 5 16.63 5.49 -2.79
CA VAL A 5 17.44 5.48 -1.57
C VAL A 5 17.40 6.90 -1.04
N ILE A 6 17.01 7.07 0.23
CA ILE A 6 17.01 8.37 0.90
C ILE A 6 18.17 8.37 1.87
N ALA A 7 19.26 9.05 1.51
CA ALA A 7 20.39 9.25 2.41
C ALA A 7 20.04 10.35 3.42
N VAL A 8 20.21 10.05 4.71
CA VAL A 8 19.93 10.95 5.83
C VAL A 8 21.09 10.87 6.83
N SER A 9 21.11 11.77 7.81
CA SER A 9 22.07 11.68 8.91
C SER A 9 21.82 10.43 9.77
N GLU A 10 22.83 9.96 10.49
CA GLU A 10 22.67 8.81 11.39
C GLU A 10 21.58 9.04 12.47
N PRO A 11 21.49 10.23 13.12
CA PRO A 11 20.39 10.53 14.04
C PRO A 11 19.00 10.42 13.40
N ASP A 12 18.84 10.94 12.17
CA ASP A 12 17.57 10.87 11.45
C ASP A 12 17.21 9.42 11.10
N PHE A 13 18.19 8.63 10.66
CA PHE A 13 18.00 7.22 10.35
C PHE A 13 17.57 6.43 11.60
N LYS A 14 18.21 6.64 12.74
CA LYS A 14 17.85 6.00 14.02
C LYS A 14 16.43 6.36 14.44
N SER A 15 16.06 7.65 14.32
CA SER A 15 14.72 8.13 14.65
C SER A 15 13.66 7.51 13.74
N TRP A 16 13.93 7.47 12.43
CA TRP A 16 13.07 6.81 11.46
C TRP A 16 12.92 5.31 11.73
N LEU A 17 14.02 4.61 12.03
CA LEU A 17 14.02 3.17 12.29
C LEU A 17 13.16 2.82 13.52
N GLN A 18 13.24 3.62 14.57
CA GLN A 18 12.41 3.43 15.77
C GLN A 18 10.92 3.46 15.41
N VAL A 19 10.48 4.43 14.61
CA VAL A 19 9.09 4.51 14.13
C VAL A 19 8.74 3.31 13.26
N GLN A 20 9.58 2.97 12.27
CA GLN A 20 9.29 1.88 11.34
C GLN A 20 9.28 0.49 11.97
N SER A 21 9.94 0.32 13.12
CA SER A 21 9.92 -0.94 13.86
C SER A 21 8.59 -1.20 14.57
N ASN A 22 7.80 -0.16 14.84
CA ASN A 22 6.50 -0.29 15.49
C ASN A 22 5.47 -0.91 14.53
N PRO A 23 4.51 -1.71 15.02
CA PRO A 23 3.37 -2.15 14.24
C PRO A 23 2.63 -0.97 13.59
N ALA A 24 2.03 -1.21 12.42
CA ALA A 24 1.09 -0.25 11.84
C ALA A 24 -0.03 0.04 12.83
N LEU A 25 -0.43 1.31 12.94
CA LEU A 25 -1.50 1.72 13.83
C LEU A 25 -2.82 1.04 13.43
N GLU A 26 -3.49 0.41 14.39
CA GLU A 26 -4.87 -0.03 14.23
C GLU A 26 -5.80 1.17 14.48
N SER A 27 -6.62 1.50 13.49
CA SER A 27 -7.58 2.60 13.61
C SER A 27 -8.93 2.09 14.12
N SER A 28 -9.54 2.79 15.07
CA SER A 28 -10.92 2.54 15.49
C SER A 28 -11.96 3.20 14.58
N ASP A 29 -11.53 3.90 13.52
CA ASP A 29 -12.42 4.51 12.54
C ASP A 29 -13.22 3.42 11.78
N PRO A 30 -14.57 3.45 11.80
CA PRO A 30 -15.40 2.50 11.08
C PRO A 30 -15.05 2.36 9.60
N LEU A 31 -14.73 3.47 8.91
CA LEU A 31 -14.40 3.45 7.48
C LEU A 31 -13.09 2.71 7.21
N VAL A 32 -12.12 2.83 8.12
CA VAL A 32 -10.86 2.10 8.03
C VAL A 32 -11.08 0.61 8.26
N GLN A 33 -11.96 0.25 9.19
CA GLN A 33 -12.32 -1.15 9.47
C GLN A 33 -13.07 -1.81 8.31
N GLU A 34 -13.99 -1.09 7.67
CA GLU A 34 -14.65 -1.53 6.43
C GLU A 34 -13.63 -1.80 5.33
N GLY A 35 -12.70 -0.87 5.09
CA GLY A 35 -11.63 -1.04 4.12
C GLY A 35 -10.68 -2.21 4.43
N ALA A 36 -10.40 -2.46 5.71
CA ALA A 36 -9.66 -3.66 6.14
C ALA A 36 -10.44 -4.96 5.83
N GLY A 37 -11.77 -4.92 5.99
CA GLY A 37 -12.68 -6.00 5.59
C GLY A 37 -12.61 -6.28 4.08
N VAL A 38 -12.68 -5.25 3.25
CA VAL A 38 -12.52 -5.36 1.79
C VAL A 38 -11.13 -5.89 1.43
N PHE A 39 -10.06 -5.38 2.06
CA PHE A 39 -8.69 -5.85 1.82
C PHE A 39 -8.54 -7.36 2.06
N LYS A 40 -9.25 -7.88 3.09
CA LYS A 40 -9.28 -9.30 3.39
C LYS A 40 -10.10 -10.08 2.36
N SER A 41 -11.33 -9.65 2.06
CA SER A 41 -12.25 -10.38 1.17
C SER A 41 -11.83 -10.36 -0.29
N ALA A 42 -11.19 -9.27 -0.75
CA ALA A 42 -10.60 -9.14 -2.08
C ALA A 42 -9.31 -9.98 -2.26
N GLY A 43 -8.87 -10.70 -1.23
CA GLY A 43 -7.71 -11.59 -1.29
C GLY A 43 -6.35 -10.90 -1.20
N CYS A 44 -6.30 -9.59 -0.93
CA CYS A 44 -5.04 -8.83 -0.88
C CYS A 44 -4.06 -9.41 0.16
N THR A 45 -4.58 -9.94 1.27
CA THR A 45 -3.80 -10.60 2.34
C THR A 45 -3.04 -11.85 1.89
N GLY A 46 -3.42 -12.46 0.76
CA GLY A 46 -2.68 -13.58 0.16
C GLY A 46 -1.29 -13.14 -0.30
N CYS A 47 -1.18 -11.93 -0.84
CA CYS A 47 0.04 -11.39 -1.43
C CYS A 47 0.75 -10.35 -0.56
N HIS A 48 0.00 -9.55 0.21
CA HIS A 48 0.55 -8.43 0.98
C HIS A 48 0.40 -8.62 2.49
N ALA A 49 1.51 -8.50 3.22
CA ALA A 49 1.50 -8.34 4.66
C ALA A 49 1.21 -6.88 5.04
N THR A 50 0.53 -6.68 6.17
CA THR A 50 0.27 -5.36 6.78
C THR A 50 0.88 -5.24 8.18
N LYS A 51 1.73 -6.20 8.56
CA LYS A 51 2.49 -6.22 9.82
C LYS A 51 3.96 -5.91 9.54
N THR A 52 4.61 -5.15 10.42
CA THR A 52 6.03 -4.81 10.27
C THR A 52 6.95 -6.02 10.41
N VAL A 53 6.60 -6.96 11.29
CA VAL A 53 7.29 -8.24 11.43
C VAL A 53 6.56 -9.32 10.61
N VAL A 54 7.27 -9.94 9.68
CA VAL A 54 6.76 -11.04 8.84
C VAL A 54 7.66 -12.26 9.05
N ASN A 55 7.13 -13.28 9.72
CA ASN A 55 7.90 -14.49 10.03
C ASN A 55 8.00 -15.42 8.81
N LYS A 56 8.98 -16.33 8.83
CA LYS A 56 9.08 -17.41 7.84
C LYS A 56 7.80 -18.24 7.91
N GLY A 57 7.15 -18.45 6.76
CA GLY A 57 5.86 -19.16 6.66
C GLY A 57 4.61 -18.26 6.76
N SER A 58 4.74 -16.97 7.07
CA SER A 58 3.61 -16.04 7.04
C SER A 58 3.09 -15.82 5.60
N LYS A 59 1.76 -15.71 5.45
CA LYS A 59 1.10 -15.25 4.20
C LYS A 59 1.49 -13.79 3.91
N GLY A 60 1.27 -13.35 2.67
CA GLY A 60 1.50 -11.95 2.30
C GLY A 60 2.95 -11.59 1.95
N ARG A 61 3.73 -12.57 1.47
CA ARG A 61 5.15 -12.39 1.09
C ARG A 61 5.41 -12.31 -0.41
N VAL A 62 4.37 -12.42 -1.23
CA VAL A 62 4.47 -12.36 -2.70
C VAL A 62 4.63 -10.91 -3.17
N GLY A 63 3.80 -10.02 -2.62
CA GLY A 63 3.86 -8.58 -2.85
C GLY A 63 4.68 -7.86 -1.77
N PRO A 64 4.96 -6.56 -1.96
CA PRO A 64 5.60 -5.74 -0.94
C PRO A 64 4.76 -5.68 0.34
N ASN A 65 5.43 -5.63 1.49
CA ASN A 65 4.79 -5.31 2.77
C ASN A 65 4.10 -3.93 2.66
N LEU A 66 2.94 -3.75 3.28
CA LEU A 66 2.13 -2.53 3.24
C LEU A 66 1.93 -1.90 4.63
N ALA A 67 2.56 -2.42 5.70
CA ALA A 67 2.39 -1.94 7.07
C ALA A 67 2.50 -0.41 7.21
N HIS A 68 3.45 0.20 6.48
CA HIS A 68 3.71 1.64 6.49
C HIS A 68 3.59 2.24 5.08
N VAL A 69 2.64 1.75 4.27
CA VAL A 69 2.50 2.18 2.86
C VAL A 69 2.14 3.65 2.74
N ALA A 70 1.38 4.21 3.66
CA ALA A 70 1.00 5.62 3.67
C ALA A 70 2.18 6.55 3.97
N SER A 71 3.26 6.04 4.56
CA SER A 71 4.49 6.80 4.81
C SER A 71 5.43 6.84 3.59
N ARG A 72 5.05 6.23 2.45
CA ARG A 72 5.92 6.13 1.26
C ARG A 72 5.76 7.32 0.32
N ARG A 73 6.89 7.99 0.05
CA ARG A 73 7.00 9.09 -0.94
C ARG A 73 6.69 8.65 -2.38
N ASN A 74 6.74 7.35 -2.68
CA ASN A 74 6.43 6.82 -4.00
C ASN A 74 5.70 5.47 -3.89
N LEU A 75 4.83 5.20 -4.87
CA LEU A 75 4.06 3.96 -4.99
C LEU A 75 4.47 3.19 -6.27
N ALA A 76 4.03 1.92 -6.38
CA ALA A 76 4.16 1.09 -7.57
C ALA A 76 5.62 0.92 -8.07
N ALA A 77 6.57 0.72 -7.14
CA ALA A 77 8.00 0.66 -7.44
C ALA A 77 8.50 1.93 -8.17
N GLY A 78 8.13 3.10 -7.64
CA GLY A 78 8.62 4.41 -8.10
C GLY A 78 7.94 4.95 -9.35
N MET A 79 6.79 4.41 -9.75
CA MET A 79 6.04 4.87 -10.93
C MET A 79 5.11 6.04 -10.60
N LEU A 80 4.62 6.10 -9.36
CA LEU A 80 3.72 7.15 -8.89
C LEU A 80 4.36 7.89 -7.70
N ARG A 81 4.33 9.23 -7.74
CA ARG A 81 4.91 10.09 -6.71
C ARG A 81 3.83 10.54 -5.73
N ASN A 82 4.00 10.23 -4.45
CA ASN A 82 3.10 10.62 -3.35
C ASN A 82 3.60 11.86 -2.59
N SER A 83 4.73 12.45 -2.99
CA SER A 83 5.32 13.58 -2.27
C SER A 83 5.03 14.93 -2.91
N ASP A 84 4.88 15.95 -2.07
CA ASP A 84 4.86 17.35 -2.49
C ASP A 84 6.24 17.82 -3.01
N GLU A 85 6.34 19.08 -3.40
CA GLU A 85 7.56 19.73 -3.89
C GLU A 85 8.72 19.71 -2.90
N ASN A 86 8.43 19.66 -1.60
CA ASN A 86 9.41 19.59 -0.52
C ASN A 86 9.83 18.14 -0.19
N GLY A 87 9.23 17.15 -0.87
CA GLY A 87 9.54 15.74 -0.68
C GLY A 87 8.82 15.07 0.50
N SER A 88 7.90 15.78 1.15
CA SER A 88 7.02 15.24 2.20
C SER A 88 5.86 14.48 1.57
N VAL A 89 5.35 13.43 2.22
CA VAL A 89 4.16 12.73 1.74
C VAL A 89 2.97 13.68 1.77
N ASN A 90 2.23 13.74 0.66
CA ASN A 90 1.00 14.50 0.52
C ASN A 90 -0.18 13.52 0.45
N ASP A 91 -1.13 13.67 1.38
CA ASP A 91 -2.25 12.72 1.53
C ASP A 91 -3.16 12.69 0.28
N ALA A 92 -3.37 13.83 -0.39
CA ALA A 92 -4.19 13.88 -1.61
C ALA A 92 -3.51 13.15 -2.79
N LEU A 93 -2.19 13.33 -2.96
CA LEU A 93 -1.42 12.58 -3.96
C LEU A 93 -1.39 11.08 -3.65
N LEU A 94 -1.19 10.71 -2.38
CA LEU A 94 -1.21 9.33 -1.94
C LEU A 94 -2.56 8.66 -2.27
N GLN A 95 -3.67 9.27 -1.86
CA GLN A 95 -5.01 8.72 -2.09
C GLN A 95 -5.33 8.60 -3.59
N LYS A 96 -5.00 9.64 -4.37
CA LYS A 96 -5.15 9.62 -5.82
C LYS A 96 -4.37 8.47 -6.45
N ASN A 97 -3.10 8.32 -6.09
CA ASN A 97 -2.23 7.29 -6.66
C ASN A 97 -2.60 5.88 -6.22
N LEU A 98 -3.07 5.70 -4.98
CA LEU A 98 -3.64 4.43 -4.51
C LEU A 98 -4.85 4.05 -5.35
N ARG A 99 -5.77 5.00 -5.60
CA ARG A 99 -6.93 4.77 -6.47
C ARG A 99 -6.50 4.42 -7.89
N THR A 100 -5.59 5.19 -8.51
CA THR A 100 -5.05 4.90 -9.85
C THR A 100 -4.45 3.49 -9.93
N TRP A 101 -3.64 3.10 -8.93
CA TRP A 101 -3.05 1.77 -8.89
C TRP A 101 -4.09 0.66 -8.71
N LEU A 102 -5.09 0.87 -7.85
CA LEU A 102 -6.12 -0.13 -7.56
C LEU A 102 -7.13 -0.30 -8.70
N GLN A 103 -7.36 0.72 -9.53
CA GLN A 103 -8.25 0.66 -10.69
C GLN A 103 -7.66 -0.21 -11.80
N ASP A 104 -6.41 0.05 -12.20
CA ASP A 104 -5.70 -0.78 -13.16
C ASP A 104 -4.17 -0.70 -12.92
N PRO A 105 -3.59 -1.69 -12.23
CA PRO A 105 -2.15 -1.69 -11.99
C PRO A 105 -1.34 -1.93 -13.27
N ASN A 106 -1.93 -2.56 -14.30
CA ASN A 106 -1.24 -2.85 -15.56
C ASN A 106 -1.03 -1.59 -16.40
N GLU A 107 -1.98 -0.65 -16.39
CA GLU A 107 -1.82 0.66 -17.02
C GLU A 107 -0.69 1.48 -16.37
N VAL A 108 -0.55 1.38 -15.04
CA VAL A 108 0.54 2.07 -14.32
C VAL A 108 1.89 1.40 -14.54
N LYS A 109 1.92 0.06 -14.52
CA LYS A 109 3.12 -0.74 -14.66
C LYS A 109 2.81 -2.03 -15.43
N PRO A 110 3.00 -2.02 -16.76
CA PRO A 110 2.72 -3.18 -17.59
C PRO A 110 3.48 -4.44 -17.16
N GLY A 111 2.79 -5.58 -17.13
CA GLY A 111 3.37 -6.87 -16.77
C GLY A 111 3.65 -7.06 -15.28
N ASN A 112 3.03 -6.27 -14.41
CA ASN A 112 3.14 -6.49 -12.96
C ASN A 112 2.35 -7.76 -12.54
N LEU A 113 2.83 -8.45 -11.52
CA LEU A 113 2.22 -9.70 -11.07
C LEU A 113 0.88 -9.52 -10.34
N MET A 114 0.55 -8.30 -9.89
CA MET A 114 -0.72 -8.04 -9.23
C MET A 114 -1.86 -8.05 -10.26
N SER A 115 -1.69 -7.43 -11.44
CA SER A 115 -2.69 -7.45 -12.50
C SER A 115 -2.95 -8.86 -13.05
N SER A 116 -1.92 -9.68 -13.23
CA SER A 116 -2.07 -11.03 -13.76
C SER A 116 -2.39 -12.10 -12.70
N GLY A 117 -2.16 -11.81 -11.42
CA GLY A 117 -2.23 -12.80 -10.34
C GLY A 117 -3.38 -12.60 -9.35
N ALA A 118 -3.96 -11.41 -9.26
CA ALA A 118 -5.08 -11.16 -8.36
C ALA A 118 -6.43 -11.34 -9.06
N GLN A 119 -7.36 -12.03 -8.41
CA GLN A 119 -8.68 -12.32 -8.96
C GLN A 119 -9.48 -11.06 -9.29
N VAL A 120 -9.33 -10.00 -8.50
CA VAL A 120 -10.00 -8.71 -8.74
C VAL A 120 -9.65 -8.04 -10.09
N TYR A 121 -8.59 -8.49 -10.77
CA TYR A 121 -8.19 -8.01 -12.09
C TYR A 121 -8.33 -9.06 -13.20
N THR A 122 -8.51 -10.34 -12.84
CA THR A 122 -8.52 -11.47 -13.80
C THR A 122 -9.88 -12.15 -13.91
N ASP A 123 -10.76 -11.93 -12.94
CA ASP A 123 -12.11 -12.49 -12.85
C ASP A 123 -13.12 -11.32 -12.87
N PRO A 124 -13.86 -11.11 -13.97
CA PRO A 124 -14.81 -10.00 -14.10
C PRO A 124 -15.86 -9.95 -13.00
N ASP A 125 -16.27 -11.11 -12.46
CA ASP A 125 -17.28 -11.21 -11.41
C ASP A 125 -16.74 -10.82 -10.03
N LYS A 126 -15.42 -10.64 -9.90
CA LYS A 126 -14.73 -10.22 -8.68
C LYS A 126 -14.09 -8.84 -8.79
N LYS A 127 -14.36 -8.13 -9.89
CA LYS A 127 -13.85 -6.77 -10.09
C LYS A 127 -14.28 -5.89 -8.92
N LEU A 128 -13.34 -5.10 -8.40
CA LEU A 128 -13.64 -4.14 -7.34
C LEU A 128 -14.64 -3.09 -7.83
N THR A 129 -15.63 -2.78 -7.00
CA THR A 129 -16.51 -1.63 -7.20
C THR A 129 -15.81 -0.33 -6.80
N GLU A 130 -16.31 0.82 -7.26
CA GLU A 130 -15.76 2.12 -6.85
C GLU A 130 -15.86 2.35 -5.34
N GLU A 131 -16.92 1.85 -4.69
CA GLU A 131 -17.06 1.88 -3.25
C GLU A 131 -15.95 1.09 -2.55
N GLN A 132 -15.70 -0.14 -3.00
CA GLN A 132 -14.62 -0.98 -2.48
C GLN A 132 -13.25 -0.36 -2.70
N ILE A 133 -13.01 0.26 -3.86
CA ILE A 133 -11.77 1.00 -4.13
C ILE A 133 -11.63 2.17 -3.15
N SER A 134 -12.70 2.92 -2.89
CA SER A 134 -12.68 4.02 -1.91
C SER A 134 -12.37 3.52 -0.50
N GLN A 135 -13.02 2.45 -0.05
CA GLN A 135 -12.78 1.82 1.25
C GLN A 135 -11.32 1.34 1.38
N LEU A 136 -10.77 0.69 0.33
CA LEU A 136 -9.36 0.29 0.28
C LEU A 136 -8.41 1.49 0.35
N VAL A 137 -8.72 2.59 -0.34
CA VAL A 137 -7.91 3.82 -0.28
C VAL A 137 -7.91 4.40 1.13
N HIS A 138 -9.05 4.46 1.81
CA HIS A 138 -9.13 4.89 3.21
C HIS A 138 -8.28 4.01 4.12
N TYR A 139 -8.44 2.69 4.02
CA TYR A 139 -7.65 1.74 4.81
C TYR A 139 -6.15 1.89 4.56
N LEU A 140 -5.69 1.83 3.30
CA LEU A 140 -4.27 1.91 2.96
C LEU A 140 -3.65 3.26 3.32
N SER A 141 -4.43 4.35 3.29
CA SER A 141 -3.95 5.68 3.70
C SER A 141 -3.77 5.82 5.21
N SER A 142 -4.36 4.93 6.01
CA SER A 142 -4.20 4.90 7.47
C SER A 142 -2.92 4.18 7.94
N LEU A 143 -2.30 3.39 7.07
CA LEU A 143 -1.14 2.53 7.40
C LEU A 143 0.19 3.32 7.36
N LYS A 144 0.51 4.04 8.44
CA LYS A 144 1.67 4.94 8.58
C LYS A 144 2.81 4.39 9.43
#